data_AF-A0A9D1YW68-F1
#
_entry.id   AF-A0A9D1YW68-F1
#
_cell.length_a   1.000
_cell.length_b   1.000
_cell.length_c   1.000
_cell.angle_alpha   90.00
_cell.angle_beta   90.00
_cell.angle_gamma   90.00
#
_symmetry.space_group_name_H-M   'P 1'
#
loop_
_entity.id
_entity.type
_entity.pdbx_description
1 polymer ?
#
loop_
_entity_poly.entity_id
_entity_poly.type
_entity_poly.pdbx_seq_one_letter_code
_entity_poly.pdbx_strand_id
1 'polypeptide(L)'
;MTRALPIALAAVGVAGSTAATWGIGIERFMFTVRHRTARILPAGSVPIRILHISDMHLAPWQRRKREWVSRLASLRPDLVIDTGDNFGHPDALPAIRRALGSFEGTPGVHVHGSNDIWAPKPRNPFRYFLGPSKKEPHVPRLDTDALDEFLSGGLGWSALNNRSA
;
A
#
# COMPACT_ATOMS: atom_id res chain seq x y z
N MET A 1 30.88 18.49 37.32
CA MET A 1 30.02 18.67 36.13
C MET A 1 30.45 17.80 34.91
N THR A 2 31.59 17.09 34.96
CA THR A 2 32.18 16.41 33.79
C THR A 2 31.59 15.03 33.43
N ARG A 3 30.87 14.35 34.35
CA ARG A 3 30.21 13.06 34.07
C ARG A 3 28.79 13.18 33.50
N ALA A 4 28.16 14.35 33.60
CA ALA A 4 26.78 14.54 33.14
C ALA A 4 26.67 14.51 31.61
N LEU A 5 27.65 15.08 30.90
CA LEU A 5 27.69 15.11 29.44
C LEU A 5 27.82 13.71 28.79
N PRO A 6 28.76 12.83 29.21
CA PRO A 6 28.85 11.48 28.64
C PRO A 6 27.62 10.61 28.98
N ILE A 7 27.02 10.78 30.17
CA ILE A 7 25.78 10.08 30.54
C ILE A 7 24.61 10.56 29.67
N ALA A 8 24.48 11.87 29.45
CA ALA A 8 23.45 12.44 28.59
C ALA A 8 23.61 11.97 27.13
N LEU A 9 24.84 11.98 26.60
CA LEU A 9 25.13 11.47 25.25
C LEU A 9 24.81 9.97 25.12
N ALA A 10 25.17 9.17 26.13
CA ALA A 10 24.84 7.75 26.14
C ALA A 10 23.32 7.52 26.19
N ALA A 11 22.58 8.27 27.01
CA ALA A 11 21.12 8.18 27.09
C ALA A 11 20.44 8.55 25.76
N VAL A 12 20.90 9.63 25.10
CA VAL A 12 20.41 10.02 23.77
C VAL A 12 20.73 8.95 22.74
N GLY A 13 21.95 8.40 22.77
CA GLY A 13 22.35 7.31 21.88
C GLY A 13 21.46 6.07 22.02
N VAL A 14 21.19 5.64 23.26
CA VAL A 14 20.30 4.50 23.53
C VAL A 14 18.89 4.80 23.02
N ALA A 15 18.28 5.93 23.42
CA ALA A 15 16.93 6.28 22.99
C ALA A 15 16.80 6.37 21.45
N GLY A 16 17.79 6.99 20.79
CA GLY A 16 17.85 7.10 19.33
C GLY A 16 17.94 5.74 18.65
N SER A 17 18.81 4.84 19.14
CA SER A 17 18.91 3.49 18.60
C SER A 17 17.63 2.68 18.79
N THR A 18 17.00 2.75 19.97
CA THR A 18 15.74 2.05 20.25
C THR A 18 14.63 2.53 19.33
N ALA A 19 14.49 3.85 19.16
CA ALA A 19 13.50 4.43 18.25
C ALA A 19 13.75 4.00 16.79
N ALA A 20 15.01 4.02 16.33
CA ALA A 20 15.38 3.59 14.98
C ALA A 20 15.09 2.09 14.77
N THR A 21 15.47 1.23 15.72
CA THR A 21 15.19 -0.21 15.66
C THR A 21 13.69 -0.48 15.65
N TRP A 22 12.92 0.20 16.50
CA TRP A 22 11.47 0.07 16.54
C TRP A 22 10.82 0.51 15.23
N GLY A 23 11.03 1.76 14.80
CA GLY A 23 10.36 2.32 13.63
C GLY A 23 10.78 1.69 12.30
N ILE A 24 12.08 1.39 12.13
CA ILE A 24 12.61 0.83 10.87
C ILE A 24 12.51 -0.69 10.85
N GLY A 25 12.71 -1.35 11.99
CA GLY A 25 12.87 -2.80 12.07
C GLY A 25 11.61 -3.56 12.46
N ILE A 26 10.69 -2.96 13.23
CA ILE A 26 9.59 -3.67 13.90
C ILE A 26 8.24 -3.09 13.47
N GLU A 27 7.93 -1.87 13.88
CA GLU A 27 6.61 -1.24 13.76
C GLU A 27 6.12 -1.23 12.31
N ARG A 28 6.99 -0.89 11.36
CA ARG A 28 6.63 -0.83 9.94
C ARG A 28 6.18 -2.16 9.32
N PHE A 29 6.36 -3.28 10.02
CA PHE A 29 5.93 -4.61 9.58
C PHE A 29 4.75 -5.16 10.39
N MET A 30 4.23 -4.40 11.36
CA MET A 30 3.06 -4.79 12.17
C MET A 30 1.76 -4.54 11.41
N PHE A 31 1.57 -5.27 10.31
CA PHE A 31 0.38 -5.18 9.49
C PHE A 31 -0.84 -5.75 10.23
N THR A 32 -2.00 -5.12 10.08
CA THR A 32 -3.23 -5.50 10.77
C THR A 32 -4.44 -5.48 9.85
N VAL A 33 -5.44 -6.31 10.14
CA VAL A 33 -6.71 -6.33 9.41
C VAL A 33 -7.77 -5.66 10.28
N ARG A 34 -8.38 -4.60 9.75
CA ARG A 34 -9.47 -3.89 10.42
C ARG A 34 -10.80 -4.50 9.99
N HIS A 35 -11.59 -4.94 10.97
CA HIS A 35 -12.92 -5.49 10.73
C HIS A 35 -13.99 -4.46 11.05
N ARG A 36 -14.98 -4.33 10.15
CA ARG A 36 -16.17 -3.50 10.30
C ARG A 36 -17.38 -4.28 9.82
N THR A 37 -18.52 -4.06 10.47
CA THR A 37 -19.78 -4.74 10.13
C THR A 37 -20.87 -3.70 10.00
N ALA A 38 -21.57 -3.73 8.87
CA ALA A 38 -22.72 -2.86 8.60
C ALA A 38 -23.96 -3.72 8.39
N ARG A 39 -25.06 -3.43 9.10
CA ARG A 39 -26.34 -4.16 9.00
C ARG A 39 -27.24 -3.49 7.96
N ILE A 40 -26.81 -3.56 6.71
CA ILE A 40 -27.49 -2.90 5.58
C ILE A 40 -28.28 -3.89 4.70
N LEU A 41 -28.08 -5.20 4.89
CA LEU A 41 -28.81 -6.23 4.17
C LEU A 41 -30.17 -6.50 4.83
N PRO A 42 -31.18 -6.94 4.06
CA PRO A 42 -32.46 -7.39 4.59
C PRO A 42 -32.29 -8.47 5.69
N ALA A 43 -33.27 -8.56 6.58
CA ALA A 43 -33.28 -9.57 7.63
C ALA A 43 -33.28 -10.99 7.02
N GLY A 44 -32.42 -11.87 7.56
CA GLY A 44 -32.28 -13.25 7.07
C GLY A 44 -31.33 -13.41 5.88
N SER A 45 -30.76 -12.33 5.34
CA SER A 45 -29.73 -12.43 4.29
C SER A 45 -28.43 -13.07 4.81
N VAL A 46 -27.78 -13.85 3.95
CA VAL A 46 -26.43 -14.36 4.21
C VAL A 46 -25.45 -13.18 4.24
N PRO A 47 -24.56 -13.08 5.24
CA PRO A 47 -23.56 -12.01 5.29
C PRO A 47 -22.60 -12.08 4.10
N ILE A 48 -22.22 -10.91 3.58
CA ILE A 48 -21.21 -10.78 2.53
C ILE A 48 -19.92 -10.22 3.16
N ARG A 49 -18.79 -10.89 2.92
CA ARG A 49 -17.46 -10.44 3.34
C ARG A 49 -16.77 -9.70 2.20
N ILE A 50 -16.53 -8.41 2.43
CA ILE A 50 -15.80 -7.55 1.50
C ILE A 50 -14.38 -7.33 2.03
N LEU A 51 -13.37 -7.62 1.21
CA LEU A 51 -11.99 -7.21 1.47
C LEU A 51 -11.70 -5.92 0.70
N HIS A 52 -11.42 -4.84 1.42
CA HIS A 52 -10.97 -3.57 0.84
C HIS A 52 -9.45 -3.44 0.98
N ILE A 53 -8.77 -3.21 -0.13
CA ILE A 53 -7.32 -2.99 -0.22
C ILE A 53 -7.10 -1.63 -0.88
N SER A 54 -6.11 -0.88 -0.38
CA SER A 54 -5.69 0.40 -0.95
C SER A 54 -4.24 0.69 -0.60
N ASP A 55 -3.64 1.65 -1.30
CA ASP A 55 -2.35 2.29 -0.96
C ASP A 55 -1.23 1.26 -0.70
N MET A 56 -1.23 0.16 -1.46
CA MET A 56 -0.27 -0.91 -1.25
C MET A 56 1.16 -0.39 -1.42
N HIS A 57 1.37 0.52 -2.38
CA HIS A 57 2.66 1.10 -2.74
C HIS A 57 3.78 0.06 -2.67
N LEU A 58 3.60 -1.04 -3.41
CA LEU A 58 4.55 -2.14 -3.40
C LEU A 58 5.81 -1.74 -4.13
N ALA A 59 6.96 -2.16 -3.60
CA ALA A 59 8.23 -2.12 -4.30
C ALA A 59 8.78 -3.55 -4.46
N PRO A 60 9.63 -3.82 -5.47
CA PRO A 60 10.10 -5.18 -5.79
C PRO A 60 10.66 -5.96 -4.59
N TRP A 61 11.38 -5.29 -3.71
CA TRP A 61 12.05 -5.88 -2.55
C TRP A 61 11.14 -6.09 -1.32
N GLN A 62 9.90 -5.58 -1.31
CA GLN A 62 9.00 -5.63 -0.16
C GLN A 62 8.31 -7.00 0.02
N ARG A 63 9.11 -8.07 0.16
CA ARG A 63 8.63 -9.45 0.27
C ARG A 63 7.63 -9.67 1.41
N ARG A 64 7.87 -9.08 2.59
CA ARG A 64 6.99 -9.22 3.76
C ARG A 64 5.59 -8.63 3.51
N LYS A 65 5.52 -7.42 2.95
CA LYS A 65 4.26 -6.74 2.63
C LYS A 65 3.49 -7.54 1.57
N ARG A 66 4.18 -7.95 0.49
CA ARG A 66 3.62 -8.79 -0.56
C ARG A 66 3.00 -10.09 -0.02
N GLU A 67 3.76 -10.82 0.79
CA GLU A 67 3.31 -12.06 1.41
C GLU A 67 2.13 -11.84 2.36
N TRP A 68 2.16 -10.75 3.13
CA TRP A 68 1.05 -10.39 4.01
C TRP A 68 -0.23 -10.10 3.23
N VAL A 69 -0.16 -9.33 2.14
CA VAL A 69 -1.31 -9.08 1.25
C VAL A 69 -1.84 -10.39 0.68
N SER A 70 -0.97 -11.26 0.18
CA SER A 70 -1.40 -12.54 -0.38
C SER A 70 -2.14 -13.42 0.63
N ARG A 71 -1.68 -13.41 1.89
CA ARG A 71 -2.37 -14.14 2.98
C ARG A 71 -3.76 -13.63 3.31
N LEU A 72 -4.12 -12.41 2.91
CA LEU A 72 -5.48 -11.90 3.12
C LEU A 72 -6.52 -12.74 2.35
N ALA A 73 -6.14 -13.48 1.32
CA ALA A 73 -7.02 -14.45 0.66
C ALA A 73 -7.54 -15.54 1.63
N SER A 74 -6.80 -15.85 2.69
CA SER A 74 -7.27 -16.78 3.74
C SER A 74 -8.49 -16.28 4.52
N LEU A 75 -8.79 -14.98 4.45
CA LEU A 75 -10.03 -14.42 4.99
C LEU A 75 -11.27 -14.87 4.21
N ARG A 76 -11.08 -15.49 3.03
CA ARG A 76 -12.15 -15.94 2.12
C ARG A 76 -13.18 -14.83 1.89
N PRO A 77 -12.77 -13.68 1.31
CA PRO A 77 -13.72 -12.65 0.93
C PRO A 77 -14.62 -13.14 -0.21
N ASP A 78 -15.85 -12.66 -0.22
CA ASP A 78 -16.79 -12.88 -1.32
C ASP A 78 -16.61 -11.84 -2.44
N LEU A 79 -16.00 -10.69 -2.10
CA LEU A 79 -15.69 -9.60 -3.02
C LEU A 79 -14.40 -8.89 -2.58
N VAL A 80 -13.52 -8.58 -3.53
CA VAL A 80 -12.36 -7.69 -3.32
C VAL A 80 -12.63 -6.31 -3.93
N ILE A 81 -12.36 -5.26 -3.19
CA ILE A 81 -12.37 -3.88 -3.66
C ILE A 81 -10.95 -3.35 -3.56
N ASP A 82 -10.35 -3.00 -4.69
CA ASP A 82 -9.06 -2.32 -4.76
C ASP A 82 -9.27 -0.85 -5.10
N THR A 83 -8.90 0.07 -4.21
CA THR A 83 -9.01 1.51 -4.46
C THR A 83 -7.70 2.16 -4.91
N GLY A 84 -6.77 1.36 -5.44
CA GLY A 84 -5.61 1.82 -6.17
C GLY A 84 -4.41 2.19 -5.31
N ASP A 85 -3.49 2.92 -5.92
CA ASP A 85 -2.17 3.26 -5.38
C ASP A 85 -1.32 1.99 -5.12
N ASN A 86 -1.31 1.10 -6.12
CA ASN A 86 -0.67 -0.21 -6.08
C ASN A 86 0.85 -0.13 -6.26
N PHE A 87 1.36 0.70 -7.19
CA PHE A 87 2.79 0.84 -7.36
C PHE A 87 3.41 1.76 -6.31
N GLY A 88 4.52 1.29 -5.74
CA GLY A 88 5.48 2.07 -4.96
C GLY A 88 6.85 2.18 -5.64
N HIS A 89 6.98 1.63 -6.84
CA HIS A 89 8.18 1.67 -7.68
C HIS A 89 7.81 1.33 -9.14
N PRO A 90 8.50 1.88 -10.17
CA PRO A 90 8.25 1.51 -11.56
C PRO A 90 8.23 -0.01 -11.83
N ASP A 91 9.19 -0.73 -11.27
CA ASP A 91 9.29 -2.20 -11.45
C ASP A 91 8.39 -3.02 -10.50
N ALA A 92 7.37 -2.44 -9.87
CA ALA A 92 6.59 -3.14 -8.84
C ALA A 92 5.61 -4.18 -9.39
N LEU A 93 5.29 -4.18 -10.68
CA LEU A 93 4.26 -5.03 -11.28
C LEU A 93 4.42 -6.53 -10.93
N PRO A 94 5.60 -7.16 -11.00
CA PRO A 94 5.77 -8.55 -10.58
C PRO A 94 5.49 -8.78 -9.09
N ALA A 95 5.76 -7.79 -8.24
CA ALA A 95 5.44 -7.86 -6.81
C ALA A 95 3.92 -7.74 -6.58
N ILE A 96 3.24 -6.86 -7.32
CA ILE A 96 1.78 -6.70 -7.30
C ILE A 96 1.09 -7.99 -7.78
N ARG A 97 1.51 -8.55 -8.93
CA ARG A 97 0.96 -9.82 -9.46
C ARG A 97 1.04 -10.96 -8.45
N ARG A 98 2.18 -11.06 -7.76
CA ARG A 98 2.39 -12.05 -6.70
C ARG A 98 1.64 -11.74 -5.39
N ALA A 99 1.28 -10.48 -5.12
CA ALA A 99 0.51 -10.10 -3.94
C ALA A 99 -0.98 -10.41 -4.15
N LEU A 100 -1.50 -10.06 -5.32
CA LEU A 100 -2.93 -10.15 -5.63
C LEU A 100 -3.33 -11.46 -6.33
N GLY A 101 -2.38 -12.22 -6.87
CA GLY A 101 -2.67 -13.49 -7.56
C GLY A 101 -3.40 -14.52 -6.70
N SER A 102 -3.25 -14.47 -5.37
CA SER A 102 -4.00 -15.34 -4.45
C SER A 102 -5.50 -15.07 -4.37
N PHE A 103 -5.98 -13.99 -5.02
CA PHE A 103 -7.41 -13.68 -5.14
C PHE A 103 -8.01 -14.13 -6.48
N GLU A 104 -7.25 -14.86 -7.32
CA GLU A 104 -7.79 -15.48 -8.52
C GLU A 104 -9.05 -16.30 -8.20
N GLY A 105 -10.11 -16.09 -8.98
CA GLY A 105 -11.43 -16.69 -8.73
C GLY A 105 -12.31 -15.96 -7.71
N THR A 106 -11.78 -14.98 -6.98
CA THR A 106 -12.61 -14.08 -6.14
C THR A 106 -13.08 -12.88 -6.97
N PRO A 107 -14.40 -12.62 -7.07
CA PRO A 107 -14.90 -11.43 -7.74
C PRO A 107 -14.27 -10.16 -7.16
N GLY A 108 -14.03 -9.17 -8.02
CA GLY A 108 -13.48 -7.90 -7.56
C GLY A 108 -13.74 -6.72 -8.46
N VAL A 109 -13.51 -5.54 -7.90
CA VAL A 109 -13.60 -4.26 -8.59
C VAL A 109 -12.38 -3.42 -8.25
N HIS A 110 -11.93 -2.58 -9.20
CA HIS A 110 -10.78 -1.71 -8.99
C HIS A 110 -10.96 -0.30 -9.54
N VAL A 111 -10.26 0.65 -8.93
CA VAL A 111 -10.04 2.01 -9.46
C VAL A 111 -8.57 2.38 -9.36
N HIS A 112 -8.10 3.23 -10.26
CA HIS A 112 -6.73 3.73 -10.24
C HIS A 112 -6.55 4.87 -9.25
N GLY A 113 -5.48 4.75 -8.47
CA GLY A 113 -4.90 5.83 -7.69
C GLY A 113 -3.88 6.63 -8.49
N SER A 114 -3.32 7.67 -7.85
CA SER A 114 -2.32 8.51 -8.51
C SER A 114 -1.02 7.76 -8.85
N ASN A 115 -0.63 6.81 -8.01
CA ASN A 115 0.55 5.96 -8.16
C ASN A 115 0.25 4.69 -8.96
N ASP A 116 -0.88 4.58 -9.63
CA ASP A 116 -1.07 3.58 -10.71
C ASP A 116 -0.78 4.18 -12.08
N ILE A 117 -0.71 5.51 -12.15
CA ILE A 117 -0.50 6.28 -13.37
C ILE A 117 0.87 6.96 -13.35
N TRP A 118 1.28 7.51 -12.20
CA TRP A 118 2.47 8.34 -12.09
C TRP A 118 3.53 7.70 -11.20
N ALA A 119 4.76 7.63 -11.68
CA ALA A 119 5.86 7.01 -10.94
C ALA A 119 6.19 7.78 -9.63
N PRO A 120 6.49 7.08 -8.53
CA PRO A 120 6.90 7.73 -7.30
C PRO A 120 8.25 8.42 -7.45
N LYS A 121 8.41 9.57 -6.79
CA LYS A 121 9.66 10.33 -6.77
C LYS A 121 10.21 10.46 -5.34
N PRO A 122 11.53 10.31 -5.14
CA PRO A 122 12.13 10.63 -3.86
C PRO A 122 11.91 12.11 -3.54
N ARG A 123 11.38 12.38 -2.34
CA ARG A 123 11.21 13.74 -1.83
C ARG A 123 12.35 14.08 -0.90
N ASN A 124 12.93 15.27 -1.06
CA ASN A 124 13.92 15.80 -0.12
C ASN A 124 13.19 16.50 1.04
N PRO A 125 13.25 15.97 2.29
CA PRO A 125 12.55 16.56 3.43
C PRO A 125 13.07 17.96 3.79
N PHE A 126 14.35 18.28 3.50
CA PHE A 126 14.90 19.60 3.77
C PHE A 126 14.29 20.70 2.88
N ARG A 127 13.62 20.36 1.78
CA ARG A 127 12.87 21.33 0.97
C ARG A 127 11.74 21.99 1.76
N TYR A 128 11.27 21.38 2.85
CA TYR A 128 10.28 21.98 3.74
C TYR A 128 10.76 23.33 4.33
N PHE A 129 12.07 23.50 4.49
CA PHE A 129 12.67 24.73 5.04
C PHE A 129 12.97 25.80 3.97
N LEU A 130 12.76 25.50 2.67
CA LEU A 130 13.24 26.31 1.54
C LEU A 130 12.12 27.05 0.78
N GLY A 131 10.96 27.24 1.41
CA GLY A 131 9.84 28.01 0.85
C GLY A 131 8.76 27.16 0.16
N PRO A 132 7.77 27.81 -0.49
CA PRO A 132 6.57 27.12 -0.98
C PRO A 132 6.91 26.09 -2.07
N SER A 133 6.24 24.93 -1.99
CA SER A 133 6.42 23.83 -2.94
C SER A 133 5.89 24.21 -4.32
N LYS A 134 6.69 24.02 -5.38
CA LYS A 134 6.24 24.10 -6.79
C LYS A 134 5.83 22.71 -7.28
N LYS A 135 4.75 22.62 -8.06
CA LYS A 135 4.39 21.38 -8.77
C LYS A 135 5.44 21.12 -9.85
N GLU A 136 6.07 19.95 -9.83
CA GLU A 136 6.99 19.56 -10.89
C GLU A 136 6.24 18.92 -12.07
N PRO A 137 6.53 19.33 -13.31
CA PRO A 137 5.70 19.03 -14.48
C PRO A 137 5.91 17.65 -15.12
N HIS A 138 6.92 16.87 -14.71
CA HIS A 138 7.25 15.62 -15.41
C HIS A 138 7.38 14.44 -14.45
N VAL A 139 6.33 13.64 -14.33
CA VAL A 139 6.38 12.34 -13.67
C VAL A 139 6.24 11.27 -14.76
N PRO A 140 7.19 10.34 -14.89
CA PRO A 140 7.07 9.24 -15.84
C PRO A 140 5.76 8.49 -15.60
N ARG A 141 5.06 8.15 -16.69
CA ARG A 141 3.90 7.27 -16.57
C ARG A 141 4.37 5.86 -16.22
N LEU A 142 3.63 5.22 -15.33
CA LEU A 142 3.78 3.81 -15.03
C LEU A 142 3.12 2.97 -16.12
N ASP A 143 3.40 1.67 -16.11
CA ASP A 143 2.76 0.70 -16.98
C ASP A 143 1.34 0.37 -16.47
N THR A 144 0.46 1.37 -16.56
CA THR A 144 -0.95 1.27 -16.16
C THR A 144 -1.67 0.23 -16.99
N ASP A 145 -1.35 0.11 -18.29
CA ASP A 145 -2.00 -0.84 -19.19
C ASP A 145 -1.70 -2.29 -18.77
N ALA A 146 -0.45 -2.60 -18.37
CA ALA A 146 -0.12 -3.93 -17.87
C ALA A 146 -0.68 -4.21 -16.47
N LEU A 147 -0.98 -3.17 -15.68
CA LEU A 147 -1.76 -3.32 -14.45
C LEU A 147 -3.23 -3.65 -14.78
N ASP A 148 -3.83 -2.92 -15.71
CA ASP A 148 -5.21 -3.15 -16.17
C ASP A 148 -5.40 -4.54 -16.76
N GLU A 149 -4.46 -4.99 -17.60
CA GLU A 149 -4.45 -6.35 -18.15
C GLU A 149 -4.43 -7.39 -17.04
N PHE A 150 -3.66 -7.16 -15.98
CA PHE A 150 -3.61 -8.07 -14.85
C PHE A 150 -4.89 -8.05 -14.00
N LEU A 151 -5.34 -6.87 -13.57
CA LEU A 151 -6.50 -6.76 -12.69
C LEU A 151 -7.78 -7.17 -13.41
N SER A 152 -7.98 -6.69 -14.63
CA SER A 152 -9.21 -6.94 -15.38
C SER A 152 -9.15 -8.24 -16.17
N GLY A 153 -8.06 -8.50 -16.89
CA GLY A 153 -7.89 -9.70 -17.70
C GLY A 153 -7.47 -10.92 -16.86
N GLY A 154 -6.48 -10.75 -15.99
CA GLY A 154 -5.92 -11.84 -15.19
C GLY A 154 -6.78 -12.24 -13.99
N LEU A 155 -7.25 -11.28 -13.19
CA LEU A 155 -8.10 -11.55 -12.01
C LEU A 155 -9.60 -11.49 -12.32
N GLY A 156 -10.00 -11.00 -13.50
CA GLY A 156 -11.41 -10.85 -13.86
C GLY A 156 -12.12 -9.71 -13.13
N TRP A 157 -11.38 -8.75 -12.55
CA TRP A 157 -11.99 -7.65 -11.80
C TRP A 157 -12.57 -6.58 -12.73
N SER A 158 -13.65 -5.94 -12.30
CA SER A 158 -14.27 -4.86 -13.08
C SER A 158 -13.63 -3.51 -12.76
N ALA A 159 -13.13 -2.82 -13.78
CA ALA A 159 -12.63 -1.45 -13.67
C ALA A 159 -13.81 -0.47 -13.47
N LEU A 160 -13.74 0.33 -12.40
CA LEU A 160 -14.71 1.39 -12.09
C LEU A 160 -14.13 2.81 -12.32
N ASN A 161 -13.08 2.90 -13.15
CA ASN A 161 -12.44 4.16 -13.52
C ASN A 161 -13.42 5.09 -14.25
N ASN A 162 -13.36 6.40 -13.96
CA ASN A 162 -14.19 7.39 -14.65
C ASN A 162 -13.92 7.37 -16.15
N ARG A 163 -14.97 7.21 -16.95
CA ARG A 163 -14.90 7.25 -18.43
C ARG A 163 -14.86 8.67 -19.01
N SER A 164 -15.03 9.68 -18.17
CA SER A 164 -14.93 11.09 -18.57
C SER A 164 -13.48 11.56 -18.43
N ALA A 165 -12.72 11.40 -19.51
CA ALA A 165 -11.53 12.19 -19.80
C ALA A 165 -11.83 13.10 -21.00
#